data_AF-A0AB33SYD6-F1
#
_entry.id   AF-A0AB33SYD6-F1
#
_cell.length_a   1.000
_cell.length_b   1.000
_cell.length_c   1.000
_cell.angle_alpha   90.00
_cell.angle_beta   90.00
_cell.angle_gamma   90.00
#
_symmetry.space_group_name_H-M   'P 1'
#
loop_
_entity.id
_entity.type
_entity.pdbx_description
1 polymer ?
#
loop_
_entity_poly.entity_id
_entity_poly.type
_entity_poly.pdbx_seq_one_letter_code
_entity_poly.pdbx_strand_id
1 'polypeptide(L)'
;MPGPTKKDPSLVARRNKTTTRAVLSADHDIEAPELPAEIAWHSMTKRWWADIWSSPMAPEYTESDINGLLRVAMLYNDFWLAETAKERAEIQVRLEKADVDYGTNPMARRRLEWQIEQSEDSKAKGQKRRGVPNPAPMPEPDSDPRLKLVQ
;
A
#
# COMPACT_ATOMS: atom_id res chain seq x y z
N MET A 1 -43.47 1.95 32.02
CA MET A 1 -42.17 1.28 32.24
C MET A 1 -41.09 2.14 31.61
N PRO A 2 -40.10 2.67 32.35
CA PRO A 2 -38.97 3.36 31.74
C PRO A 2 -38.13 2.35 30.96
N GLY A 3 -37.72 2.72 29.73
CA GLY A 3 -36.94 1.87 28.84
C GLY A 3 -35.51 1.59 29.36
N PRO A 4 -34.82 0.59 28.79
CA PRO A 4 -33.50 0.17 29.26
C PRO A 4 -32.46 1.29 29.10
N THR A 5 -31.63 1.45 30.12
CA THR A 5 -30.61 2.49 30.23
C THR A 5 -29.56 2.34 29.13
N LYS A 6 -29.16 3.45 28.50
CA LYS A 6 -28.10 3.46 27.47
C LYS A 6 -26.80 2.90 28.07
N LYS A 7 -26.16 1.98 27.33
CA LYS A 7 -24.88 1.37 27.72
C LYS A 7 -23.79 2.42 27.84
N ASP A 8 -22.97 2.32 28.89
CA ASP A 8 -21.86 3.24 29.16
C ASP A 8 -20.94 3.38 27.92
N PRO A 9 -20.60 4.61 27.48
CA PRO A 9 -19.78 4.84 26.29
C PRO A 9 -18.44 4.09 26.30
N SER A 10 -17.85 3.87 27.48
CA SER A 10 -16.60 3.11 27.66
C SER A 10 -16.75 1.62 27.36
N LEU A 11 -17.98 1.08 27.46
CA LEU A 11 -18.35 -0.31 27.19
C LEU A 11 -18.92 -0.52 25.77
N VAL A 12 -19.12 0.57 25.01
CA VAL A 12 -19.64 0.55 23.63
C VAL A 12 -18.52 0.49 22.60
N ALA A 13 -17.31 0.92 22.95
CA ALA A 13 -16.17 0.93 22.04
C ALA A 13 -15.59 -0.47 21.81
N ARG A 14 -16.06 -1.15 20.76
CA ARG A 14 -15.32 -2.27 20.15
C ARG A 14 -14.01 -1.72 19.58
N ARG A 15 -12.93 -1.78 20.35
CA ARG A 15 -11.59 -1.45 19.85
C ARG A 15 -11.02 -2.70 19.21
N ASN A 16 -11.16 -2.84 17.89
CA ASN A 16 -10.33 -3.76 17.09
C ASN A 16 -8.88 -3.26 17.16
N LYS A 17 -8.19 -3.57 18.25
CA LYS A 17 -6.76 -3.33 18.39
C LYS A 17 -6.06 -4.58 17.86
N THR A 18 -5.80 -4.59 16.56
CA THR A 18 -4.95 -5.61 15.94
C THR A 18 -3.52 -5.42 16.45
N THR A 19 -3.02 -6.40 17.20
CA THR A 19 -1.70 -6.37 17.84
C THR A 19 -0.57 -6.90 16.96
N THR A 20 -0.89 -7.41 15.77
CA THR A 20 0.03 -8.08 14.82
C THR A 20 0.65 -7.15 13.78
N ARG A 21 0.42 -5.84 13.88
CA ARG A 21 0.91 -4.85 12.93
C ARG A 21 2.44 -4.66 13.03
N ALA A 22 3.18 -5.05 12.01
CA ALA A 22 4.62 -4.79 11.91
C ALA A 22 4.86 -3.34 11.45
N VAL A 23 5.72 -2.60 12.15
CA VAL A 23 6.21 -1.29 11.70
C VAL A 23 7.59 -1.50 11.09
N LEU A 24 7.72 -1.24 9.79
CA LEU A 24 8.91 -1.50 8.99
C LEU A 24 9.77 -0.24 8.88
N SER A 25 11.04 -0.36 9.27
CA SER A 25 12.06 0.67 9.11
C SER A 25 12.75 0.54 7.75
N ALA A 26 13.15 1.66 7.17
CA ALA A 26 13.97 1.68 5.96
C ALA A 26 15.44 1.34 6.21
N ASP A 27 15.88 1.42 7.47
CA ASP A 27 17.25 1.09 7.86
C ASP A 27 17.36 -0.41 8.13
N HIS A 28 18.05 -1.13 7.24
CA HIS A 28 18.34 -2.55 7.38
C HIS A 28 19.61 -2.93 6.60
N ASP A 29 20.30 -3.98 7.05
CA ASP A 29 21.53 -4.49 6.43
C ASP A 29 21.29 -5.69 5.48
N ILE A 30 20.05 -5.91 5.05
CA ILE A 30 19.73 -7.00 4.11
C ILE A 30 20.35 -6.72 2.74
N GLU A 31 21.19 -7.64 2.29
CA GLU A 31 21.74 -7.65 0.94
C GLU A 31 20.80 -8.36 -0.03
N ALA A 32 20.67 -7.79 -1.24
CA ALA A 32 19.87 -8.39 -2.30
C ALA A 32 20.51 -9.71 -2.75
N PRO A 33 19.78 -10.84 -2.79
CA PRO A 33 20.26 -12.05 -3.42
C PRO A 33 20.63 -11.80 -4.89
N GLU A 34 21.67 -12.46 -5.37
CA GLU A 34 22.08 -12.34 -6.77
C GLU A 34 21.02 -12.91 -7.72
N LEU A 35 20.75 -12.17 -8.79
CA LEU A 35 19.96 -12.71 -9.90
C LEU A 35 20.81 -13.72 -10.69
N PRO A 36 20.23 -14.85 -11.16
CA PRO A 36 20.94 -15.84 -11.97
C PRO A 36 21.67 -15.22 -13.16
N ALA A 37 22.98 -15.48 -13.26
CA ALA A 37 23.86 -14.84 -14.23
C ALA A 37 23.64 -15.34 -15.67
N GLU A 38 23.08 -16.53 -15.84
CA GLU A 38 22.80 -17.16 -17.14
C GLU A 38 21.63 -16.50 -17.88
N ILE A 39 20.85 -15.65 -17.20
CA ILE A 39 19.67 -15.00 -17.76
C ILE A 39 20.01 -13.56 -18.16
N ALA A 40 19.66 -13.19 -19.39
CA ALA A 40 19.75 -11.82 -19.88
C ALA A 40 18.63 -10.94 -19.28
N TRP A 41 18.87 -10.42 -18.07
CA TRP A 41 17.90 -9.58 -17.37
C TRP A 41 17.76 -8.19 -18.00
N HIS A 42 16.52 -7.81 -18.29
CA HIS A 42 16.13 -6.47 -18.68
C HIS A 42 16.51 -5.45 -17.58
N SER A 43 16.94 -4.25 -18.00
CA SER A 43 17.44 -3.21 -17.09
C SER A 43 16.41 -2.80 -16.04
N MET A 44 15.14 -2.71 -16.42
CA MET A 44 14.04 -2.38 -15.50
C MET A 44 13.76 -3.49 -14.49
N THR A 45 14.00 -4.76 -14.83
CA THR A 45 13.86 -5.89 -13.90
C THR A 45 14.97 -5.85 -12.85
N LYS A 46 16.22 -5.60 -13.25
CA LYS A 46 17.34 -5.43 -12.30
C LYS A 46 17.10 -4.27 -11.35
N ARG A 47 16.58 -3.15 -11.86
CA ARG A 47 16.19 -2.01 -11.04
C ARG A 47 15.11 -2.37 -10.03
N TRP A 48 14.02 -3.00 -10.49
CA TRP A 48 12.94 -3.45 -9.61
C TRP A 48 13.44 -4.40 -8.52
N TRP A 49 14.33 -5.34 -8.86
CA TRP A 49 14.94 -6.24 -7.90
C TRP A 49 15.71 -5.49 -6.81
N ALA A 50 16.57 -4.55 -7.21
CA ALA A 50 17.29 -3.69 -6.27
C ALA A 50 16.32 -2.86 -5.40
N ASP A 51 15.28 -2.29 -6.00
CA ASP A 51 14.28 -1.47 -5.30
C ASP A 51 13.55 -2.29 -4.22
N ILE A 52 13.18 -3.55 -4.50
CA ILE A 52 12.56 -4.45 -3.50
C ILE A 52 13.48 -4.70 -2.31
N TRP A 53 14.74 -5.04 -2.58
CA TRP A 53 15.68 -5.40 -1.52
C TRP A 53 16.22 -4.18 -0.76
N SER A 54 16.12 -2.97 -1.32
CA SER A 54 16.35 -1.72 -0.59
C SER A 54 15.12 -1.22 0.18
N SER A 55 13.97 -1.89 0.03
CA SER A 55 12.73 -1.43 0.64
C SER A 55 12.63 -1.86 2.10
N PRO A 56 11.90 -1.12 2.94
CA PRO A 56 11.62 -1.51 4.34
C PRO A 56 11.04 -2.92 4.52
N MET A 57 10.54 -3.55 3.45
CA MET A 57 9.96 -4.90 3.48
C MET A 57 11.01 -6.00 3.38
N ALA A 58 12.22 -5.70 2.92
CA ALA A 58 13.25 -6.70 2.67
C ALA A 58 13.52 -7.63 3.87
N PRO A 59 13.57 -7.15 5.14
CA PRO A 59 13.80 -8.01 6.31
C PRO A 59 12.66 -8.99 6.61
N GLU A 60 11.46 -8.76 6.08
CA GLU A 60 10.29 -9.61 6.34
C GLU A 60 10.24 -10.83 5.42
N TYR A 61 11.00 -10.83 4.32
CA TYR A 61 11.04 -11.97 3.41
C TYR A 61 11.89 -13.10 3.99
N THR A 62 11.32 -14.31 3.98
CA THR A 62 12.05 -15.52 4.34
C THR A 62 12.81 -16.09 3.14
N GLU A 63 13.75 -17.02 3.38
CA GLU A 63 14.43 -17.74 2.30
C GLU A 63 13.45 -18.42 1.32
N SER A 64 12.29 -18.88 1.82
CA SER A 64 11.27 -19.50 0.99
C SER A 64 10.61 -18.49 0.04
N ASP A 65 10.47 -17.24 0.46
CA ASP A 65 9.90 -16.15 -0.33
C ASP A 65 10.84 -15.74 -1.48
N ILE A 66 12.16 -15.87 -1.30
CA ILE A 66 13.16 -15.56 -2.34
C ILE A 66 12.90 -16.40 -3.60
N ASN A 67 12.61 -17.69 -3.46
CA ASN A 67 12.25 -18.56 -4.59
C ASN A 67 10.96 -18.10 -5.31
N GLY A 68 10.05 -17.50 -4.55
CA GLY A 68 8.87 -16.84 -5.06
C GLY A 68 9.20 -15.57 -5.84
N LEU A 69 9.96 -14.67 -5.21
CA LEU A 69 10.40 -13.41 -5.79
C LEU A 69 11.23 -13.60 -7.06
N LEU A 70 12.04 -14.66 -7.17
CA LEU A 70 12.76 -15.01 -8.41
C LEU A 70 11.79 -15.36 -9.56
N ARG A 71 10.70 -16.08 -9.29
CA ARG A 71 9.65 -16.32 -10.30
C ARG A 71 8.97 -15.02 -10.71
N VAL A 72 8.77 -14.10 -9.77
CA VAL A 72 8.24 -12.75 -10.05
C VAL A 72 9.24 -11.93 -10.88
N ALA A 73 10.54 -12.06 -10.61
CA ALA A 73 11.59 -11.43 -11.41
C ALA A 73 11.53 -11.88 -12.87
N MET A 74 11.34 -13.18 -13.12
CA MET A 74 11.13 -13.70 -14.49
C MET A 74 9.90 -13.06 -15.14
N LEU A 75 8.76 -12.98 -14.43
CA LEU A 75 7.57 -12.32 -14.98
C LEU A 75 7.80 -10.82 -15.27
N TYR A 76 8.51 -10.11 -14.41
CA TYR A 76 8.91 -8.72 -14.68
C TYR A 76 9.80 -8.63 -15.92
N ASN A 77 10.76 -9.54 -16.07
CA ASN A 77 11.61 -9.63 -17.25
C ASN A 77 10.80 -9.84 -18.52
N ASP A 78 9.92 -10.84 -18.51
CA ASP A 78 9.05 -11.17 -19.63
C ASP A 78 8.11 -10.00 -19.96
N PHE A 79 7.61 -9.28 -18.95
CA PHE A 79 6.77 -8.09 -19.16
C PHE A 79 7.48 -7.01 -19.97
N TRP A 80 8.76 -6.75 -19.66
CA TRP A 80 9.54 -5.75 -20.36
C TRP A 80 10.03 -6.23 -21.74
N LEU A 81 10.24 -7.53 -21.92
CA LEU A 81 10.67 -8.12 -23.19
C LEU A 81 9.50 -8.40 -24.14
N ALA A 82 8.28 -8.50 -23.63
CA ALA A 82 7.10 -8.84 -24.44
C ALA A 82 6.90 -7.84 -25.59
N GLU A 83 6.80 -8.38 -26.80
CA GLU A 83 6.71 -7.60 -28.03
C GLU A 83 5.29 -7.07 -28.25
N THR A 84 4.28 -7.81 -27.78
CA THR A 84 2.88 -7.47 -28.00
C THR A 84 2.18 -6.92 -26.75
N ALA A 85 1.17 -6.07 -26.96
CA ALA A 85 0.33 -5.58 -25.87
C ALA A 85 -0.47 -6.70 -25.19
N LYS A 86 -0.83 -7.74 -25.95
CA LYS A 86 -1.59 -8.89 -25.43
C LYS A 86 -0.73 -9.70 -24.45
N GLU A 87 0.50 -10.05 -24.82
CA GLU A 87 1.43 -10.76 -23.92
C GLU A 87 1.68 -9.95 -22.64
N ARG A 88 1.93 -8.64 -22.78
CA ARG A 88 2.08 -7.75 -21.61
C ARG A 88 0.85 -7.78 -20.70
N ALA A 89 -0.36 -7.77 -21.26
CA ALA A 89 -1.59 -7.83 -20.47
C ALA A 89 -1.74 -9.18 -19.74
N GLU A 90 -1.39 -10.30 -20.37
CA GLU A 90 -1.43 -11.62 -19.72
C GLU A 90 -0.41 -11.75 -18.58
N ILE A 91 0.79 -11.18 -18.76
CA ILE A 91 1.82 -11.14 -17.72
C ILE A 91 1.41 -10.22 -16.57
N GLN A 92 0.82 -9.05 -16.88
CA GLN A 92 0.34 -8.09 -15.90
C GLN A 92 -0.64 -8.73 -14.90
N VAL A 93 -1.56 -9.57 -15.36
CA VAL A 93 -2.50 -10.28 -14.46
C VAL A 93 -1.77 -11.17 -13.45
N ARG A 94 -0.65 -11.80 -13.85
CA ARG A 94 0.17 -12.63 -12.95
C ARG A 94 0.95 -11.78 -11.96
N LEU A 95 1.47 -10.64 -12.40
CA LEU A 95 2.17 -9.68 -11.54
C LEU A 95 1.23 -9.08 -10.49
N GLU A 96 -0.01 -8.74 -10.84
CA GLU A 96 -0.99 -8.24 -9.87
C GLU A 96 -1.28 -9.23 -8.74
N LYS A 97 -1.28 -10.54 -9.06
CA LYS A 97 -1.39 -11.58 -8.04
C LYS A 97 -0.14 -11.63 -7.16
N ALA A 98 1.05 -11.60 -7.76
CA ALA A 98 2.31 -11.56 -7.02
C ALA A 98 2.40 -10.34 -6.10
N ASP A 99 1.85 -9.19 -6.51
CA ASP A 99 1.87 -7.99 -5.69
C ASP A 99 1.10 -8.17 -4.37
N VAL A 100 0.02 -8.95 -4.41
CA VAL A 100 -0.78 -9.28 -3.22
C VAL A 100 -0.01 -10.20 -2.28
N ASP A 101 0.68 -11.20 -2.84
CA ASP A 101 1.40 -12.21 -2.06
C ASP A 101 2.68 -11.63 -1.41
N TYR A 102 3.39 -10.73 -2.11
CA TYR A 102 4.68 -10.18 -1.65
C TYR A 102 4.62 -8.74 -1.14
N GLY A 103 3.45 -8.10 -1.09
CA GLY A 103 3.31 -6.77 -0.49
C GLY A 103 3.93 -5.62 -1.31
N THR A 104 4.19 -5.81 -2.60
CA THR A 104 4.82 -4.76 -3.44
C THR A 104 3.89 -3.57 -3.68
N ASN A 105 2.56 -3.75 -3.60
CA ASN A 105 1.58 -2.67 -3.71
C ASN A 105 1.03 -2.18 -2.34
N PRO A 106 0.54 -0.93 -2.23
CA PRO A 106 0.08 -0.37 -0.95
C PRO A 106 -1.11 -1.10 -0.32
N MET A 107 -2.00 -1.72 -1.10
CA MET A 107 -3.14 -2.46 -0.56
C MET A 107 -2.71 -3.81 0.01
N ALA A 108 -1.78 -4.48 -0.66
CA ALA A 108 -1.17 -5.72 -0.24
C ALA A 108 -0.42 -5.54 1.08
N ARG A 109 0.38 -4.46 1.23
CA ARG A 109 1.02 -4.13 2.52
C ARG A 109 0.02 -4.00 3.66
N ARG A 110 -1.12 -3.31 3.42
CA ARG A 110 -2.18 -3.19 4.43
C ARG A 110 -2.79 -4.54 4.78
N ARG A 111 -2.97 -5.43 3.80
CA ARG A 111 -3.48 -6.79 4.00
C ARG A 111 -2.51 -7.67 4.79
N LEU A 112 -1.21 -7.53 4.56
CA LEU A 112 -0.14 -8.16 5.33
C LEU A 112 0.09 -7.49 6.69
N GLU A 113 -0.70 -6.47 7.03
CA GLU A 113 -0.57 -5.66 8.24
C GLU A 113 0.79 -4.95 8.37
N TRP A 114 1.52 -4.81 7.27
CA TRP A 114 2.79 -4.09 7.21
C TRP A 114 2.55 -2.58 7.15
N GLN A 115 3.14 -1.86 8.09
CA GLN A 115 3.18 -0.39 8.13
C GLN A 115 4.60 0.11 7.94
N ILE A 116 4.87 0.75 6.81
CA ILE A 116 6.15 1.46 6.62
C ILE A 116 6.18 2.68 7.54
N GLU A 117 7.27 2.86 8.27
CA GLU A 117 7.50 4.04 9.08
C GLU A 117 7.48 5.29 8.20
N GLN A 118 6.67 6.27 8.58
CA GLN A 118 6.63 7.54 7.86
C GLN A 118 7.81 8.39 8.30
N SER A 119 8.58 8.90 7.34
CA SER A 119 9.61 9.92 7.61
C SER A 119 9.00 11.14 8.30
N GLU A 120 9.80 11.85 9.10
CA GLU A 120 9.37 13.04 9.84
C GLU A 120 8.73 14.12 8.94
N ASP A 121 9.25 14.31 7.73
CA ASP A 121 8.66 15.21 6.72
C ASP A 121 7.24 14.80 6.28
N SER A 122 6.98 13.51 6.19
CA SER A 122 5.66 12.97 5.83
C SER A 122 4.67 13.15 6.98
N LYS A 123 5.12 12.94 8.23
CA LYS A 123 4.35 13.23 9.44
C LYS A 123 4.00 14.72 9.53
N ALA A 124 4.97 15.61 9.28
CA ALA A 124 4.80 17.06 9.29
C ALA A 124 3.80 17.56 8.23
N LYS A 125 3.88 17.04 6.99
CA LYS A 125 2.90 17.37 5.93
C LYS A 125 1.49 16.89 6.28
N GLY A 126 1.37 15.71 6.89
CA GLY A 126 0.09 15.17 7.37
C GLY A 126 -0.54 16.00 8.48
N GLN A 127 0.26 16.44 9.46
CA GLN A 127 -0.18 17.35 10.52
C GLN A 127 -0.59 18.71 9.97
N LYS A 128 0.16 19.29 9.02
CA LYS A 128 -0.24 20.54 8.34
C LYS A 128 -1.60 20.42 7.67
N ARG A 129 -1.90 19.32 6.96
CA ARG A 129 -3.22 19.11 6.34
C ARG A 129 -4.35 18.95 7.36
N ARG A 130 -4.08 18.28 8.49
CA ARG A 130 -5.05 18.10 9.59
C ARG A 130 -5.29 19.37 10.41
N GLY A 131 -4.30 20.25 10.46
CA GLY A 131 -4.35 21.54 11.14
C GLY A 131 -4.93 22.68 10.32
N VAL A 132 -5.39 22.44 9.08
CA VAL A 132 -6.18 23.41 8.30
C VAL A 132 -7.66 23.16 8.60
N PRO A 133 -8.33 23.95 9.45
CA PRO A 133 -9.78 23.99 9.45
C PRO A 133 -10.19 24.73 8.18
N ASN A 134 -10.98 24.10 7.31
CA ASN A 134 -11.78 24.89 6.39
C ASN A 134 -13.12 24.22 6.14
N PRO A 135 -14.22 24.84 6.59
CA PRO A 135 -15.37 25.01 5.74
C PRO A 135 -15.25 26.37 5.04
N ALA A 136 -15.28 26.35 3.70
CA ALA A 136 -15.64 27.54 2.94
C ALA A 136 -16.93 28.15 3.54
N PRO A 137 -17.08 29.49 3.57
CA PRO A 137 -18.32 30.10 4.04
C PRO A 137 -19.50 29.50 3.28
N MET A 138 -20.55 29.10 4.01
CA MET A 138 -21.78 28.64 3.38
C MET A 138 -22.27 29.72 2.40
N PRO A 139 -22.67 29.36 1.17
CA PRO A 139 -23.27 30.33 0.28
C PRO A 139 -24.53 30.90 0.92
N GLU A 140 -24.70 32.22 0.81
CA GLU A 140 -25.88 32.95 1.30
C GLU A 140 -27.17 32.27 0.80
N PRO A 141 -28.20 32.13 1.66
CA PRO A 141 -29.39 31.32 1.40
C PRO A 141 -30.23 31.74 0.17
N ASP A 142 -29.95 32.90 -0.43
CA ASP A 142 -30.62 33.36 -1.66
C ASP A 142 -29.92 32.94 -2.97
N SER A 143 -28.79 32.22 -2.85
CA SER A 143 -27.99 31.75 -3.99
C SER A 143 -28.35 30.35 -4.48
N ASP A 144 -29.18 29.59 -3.72
CA ASP A 144 -29.53 28.22 -4.07
C ASP A 144 -30.86 28.17 -4.85
N PRO A 145 -30.83 27.91 -6.17
CA PRO A 145 -32.04 27.83 -6.99
C PRO A 145 -32.97 26.66 -6.60
N ARG A 146 -32.54 25.72 -5.73
CA ARG A 146 -33.39 24.63 -5.22
C ARG A 146 -34.36 25.05 -4.13
N LEU A 147 -34.14 26.19 -3.46
CA LEU A 147 -35.02 26.70 -2.41
C LEU A 147 -36.20 27.52 -2.95
N LYS A 148 -36.22 27.84 -4.26
CA LYS A 148 -37.24 28.70 -4.90
C LYS A 148 -38.46 27.94 -5.44
N LEU A 149 -38.52 26.61 -5.29
CA LEU A 149 -39.53 25.78 -5.95
C LEU A 149 -40.57 25.12 -5.02
N VAL A 150 -40.76 25.66 -3.81
CA VAL A 150 -41.86 25.24 -2.92
C VAL A 150 -42.71 26.44 -2.57
N GLN A 151 -43.64 26.77 -3.48
CA GLN A 151 -44.88 27.49 -3.20
C GLN A 151 -46.02 26.80 -3.93
#